data_AF-A0A7Y3GSW7-F1
#
_entry.id   AF-A0A7Y3GSW7-F1
#
_cell.length_a   1.000
_cell.length_b   1.000
_cell.length_c   1.000
_cell.angle_alpha   90.00
_cell.angle_beta   90.00
_cell.angle_gamma   90.00
#
_symmetry.space_group_name_H-M   'P 1'
#
loop_
_entity.id
_entity.type
_entity.pdbx_description
1 polymer ?
#
loop_
_entity_poly.entity_id
_entity_poly.type
_entity_poly.pdbx_seq_one_letter_code
_entity_poly.pdbx_strand_id
1 'polypeptide(L)'
;MIAILKKEINAFFASPIGYLVIAVFLLLNGLFLWVFKGQFNVLDFGFADLSSFFLLAPWILIFLVPAVTMRSFSDEKKQGTMELLLTKPISKLRIVLGKYFGALLLILIALVPTILYVFTVDALVDANGAVDYGSIAGSYFGLVFLAAAYAAIGIYTSTLTDNQI
;
A
#
# COMPACT_ATOMS: atom_id res chain seq x y z
N MET A 1 -20.33 -6.23 -5.53
CA MET A 1 -18.86 -6.14 -5.38
C MET A 1 -18.35 -4.80 -5.88
N ILE A 2 -18.49 -4.48 -7.18
CA ILE A 2 -18.02 -3.20 -7.76
C ILE A 2 -18.58 -1.97 -7.05
N ALA A 3 -19.87 -1.98 -6.68
CA ALA A 3 -20.47 -0.87 -5.93
C ALA A 3 -19.83 -0.63 -4.55
N ILE A 4 -19.41 -1.70 -3.86
CA ILE A 4 -18.73 -1.61 -2.57
C ILE A 4 -17.31 -1.08 -2.78
N LEU A 5 -16.58 -1.64 -3.74
CA LEU A 5 -15.25 -1.17 -4.09
C LEU A 5 -15.24 0.33 -4.44
N LYS A 6 -16.19 0.78 -5.27
CA LYS A 6 -16.33 2.20 -5.61
C LYS A 6 -16.65 3.07 -4.39
N LYS A 7 -17.50 2.58 -3.48
CA LYS A 7 -17.78 3.25 -2.19
C LYS A 7 -16.50 3.40 -1.37
N GLU A 8 -15.70 2.33 -1.22
CA GLU A 8 -14.47 2.35 -0.41
C GLU A 8 -13.43 3.34 -0.98
N ILE A 9 -13.18 3.31 -2.29
CA ILE A 9 -12.26 4.24 -2.95
C ILE A 9 -12.74 5.69 -2.76
N ASN A 10 -14.02 5.95 -3.02
CA ASN A 10 -14.58 7.30 -2.86
C ASN A 10 -14.53 7.78 -1.41
N ALA A 11 -14.83 6.91 -0.45
CA ALA A 11 -14.76 7.25 0.97
C ALA A 11 -13.33 7.59 1.40
N PHE A 12 -12.34 6.87 0.87
CA PHE A 12 -10.93 7.10 1.17
C PHE A 12 -10.43 8.43 0.60
N PHE A 13 -10.70 8.71 -0.68
CA PHE A 13 -10.28 9.96 -1.34
C PHE A 13 -11.18 11.17 -1.03
N ALA A 14 -12.34 10.97 -0.41
CA ALA A 14 -13.12 12.06 0.18
C ALA A 14 -12.53 12.53 1.52
N SER A 15 -11.65 11.75 2.15
CA SER A 15 -10.99 12.11 3.40
C SER A 15 -9.56 12.59 3.15
N PRO A 16 -9.08 13.64 3.86
CA PRO A 16 -7.67 14.06 3.81
C PRO A 16 -6.69 12.95 4.18
N ILE A 17 -7.15 11.99 4.98
CA ILE A 17 -6.33 10.91 5.53
C ILE A 17 -5.84 9.98 4.41
N GLY A 18 -6.65 9.78 3.36
CA GLY A 18 -6.23 8.93 2.26
C GLY A 18 -5.01 9.46 1.50
N TYR A 19 -5.00 10.77 1.25
CA TYR A 19 -3.84 11.45 0.64
C TYR A 19 -2.64 11.46 1.58
N LEU A 20 -2.87 11.66 2.89
CA LEU A 20 -1.81 11.67 3.89
C LEU A 20 -1.07 10.33 3.94
N VAL A 21 -1.80 9.21 3.91
CA VAL A 21 -1.20 7.87 3.94
C VAL A 21 -0.29 7.64 2.73
N ILE A 22 -0.74 7.99 1.52
CA ILE A 22 0.06 7.88 0.30
C ILE A 22 1.28 8.82 0.37
N ALA A 23 1.06 10.07 0.82
CA ALA A 23 2.13 11.05 0.94
C ALA A 23 3.22 10.60 1.93
N VAL A 24 2.84 10.08 3.10
CA VAL A 24 3.79 9.57 4.11
C VAL A 24 4.59 8.39 3.56
N PHE A 25 3.95 7.47 2.83
CA PHE A 25 4.66 6.36 2.18
C PHE A 25 5.73 6.82 1.22
N LEU A 26 5.36 7.72 0.30
CA LEU A 26 6.27 8.24 -0.72
C LEU A 26 7.36 9.11 -0.10
N LEU A 27 7.02 9.90 0.91
CA LEU A 27 7.96 10.75 1.63
C LEU A 27 8.98 9.91 2.39
N LEU A 28 8.56 8.88 3.13
CA LEU A 28 9.47 8.01 3.86
C LEU A 28 10.40 7.27 2.90
N ASN A 29 9.87 6.64 1.85
CA ASN A 29 10.73 6.00 0.83
C ASN A 29 11.68 7.01 0.20
N GLY A 30 11.19 8.18 -0.22
CA GLY A 30 12.00 9.22 -0.83
C GLY A 30 13.14 9.72 0.06
N LEU A 31 12.85 9.98 1.35
CA LEU A 31 13.87 10.44 2.29
C LEU A 31 14.95 9.39 2.55
N PHE A 32 14.57 8.14 2.79
CA PHE A 32 15.53 7.08 3.08
C PHE A 32 16.37 6.67 1.87
N LEU A 33 15.79 6.69 0.66
CA LEU A 33 16.50 6.29 -0.54
C LEU A 33 17.43 7.38 -1.08
N TRP A 34 17.08 8.67 -0.92
CA TRP A 34 17.76 9.75 -1.62
C TRP A 34 18.38 10.82 -0.72
N VAL A 35 17.92 10.97 0.53
CA VAL A 35 18.31 12.10 1.40
C VAL A 35 19.18 11.65 2.57
N PHE A 36 18.72 10.65 3.33
CA PHE A 36 19.44 10.19 4.51
C PHE A 36 20.59 9.29 4.12
N LYS A 37 21.77 9.56 4.67
CA LYS A 37 22.94 8.69 4.48
C LYS A 37 22.76 7.39 5.25
N GLY A 38 23.15 6.28 4.65
CA GLY A 38 23.11 4.97 5.31
C GLY A 38 22.83 3.81 4.37
N GLN A 39 22.54 2.65 4.95
CA GLN A 39 22.41 1.38 4.23
C GLN A 39 21.29 1.33 3.17
N PHE A 40 20.30 2.22 3.25
CA PHE A 40 19.19 2.29 2.30
C PHE A 40 19.37 3.37 1.23
N ASN A 41 20.38 4.23 1.36
CA ASN A 41 20.58 5.30 0.40
C ASN A 41 21.16 4.73 -0.90
N VAL A 42 20.47 4.96 -2.02
CA VAL A 42 20.85 4.41 -3.34
C VAL A 42 22.18 4.99 -3.81
N LEU A 43 22.48 6.25 -3.49
CA LEU A 43 23.71 6.93 -3.91
C LEU A 43 24.93 6.48 -3.09
N ASP A 44 24.73 6.16 -1.81
CA ASP A 44 25.81 5.68 -0.93
C ASP A 44 26.08 4.16 -1.10
N PHE A 45 25.13 3.40 -1.64
CA PHE A 45 25.22 1.94 -1.77
C PHE A 45 26.29 1.48 -2.76
N GLY A 46 26.72 2.37 -3.67
CA GLY A 46 27.79 2.09 -4.65
C GLY A 46 27.36 1.22 -5.84
N PHE A 47 26.10 0.76 -5.85
CA PHE A 47 25.48 0.06 -6.97
C PHE A 47 24.18 0.77 -7.37
N ALA A 48 23.98 0.95 -8.66
CA ALA A 48 22.73 1.49 -9.19
C ALA A 48 21.66 0.38 -9.24
N ASP A 49 21.13 0.02 -8.08
CA ASP A 49 20.04 -0.94 -7.92
C ASP A 49 18.89 -0.39 -7.05
N LEU A 50 17.76 -1.10 -7.07
CA LEU A 50 16.60 -0.80 -6.22
C LEU A 50 16.46 -1.75 -5.03
N SER A 51 17.49 -2.54 -4.72
CA SER A 51 17.46 -3.53 -3.63
C SER A 51 17.12 -2.85 -2.30
N SER A 52 17.68 -1.67 -2.07
CA SER A 52 17.39 -0.83 -0.89
C SER A 52 15.91 -0.46 -0.76
N PHE A 53 15.23 -0.14 -1.86
CA PHE A 53 13.79 0.12 -1.87
C PHE A 53 12.99 -1.12 -1.52
N PHE A 54 13.30 -2.26 -2.15
CA PHE A 54 12.57 -3.51 -1.91
C PHE A 54 12.80 -4.08 -0.50
N LEU A 55 13.91 -3.74 0.15
CA LEU A 55 14.15 -4.05 1.56
C LEU A 55 13.41 -3.09 2.50
N LEU A 56 13.31 -1.81 2.16
CA LEU A 56 12.68 -0.78 2.98
C LEU A 56 11.14 -0.80 2.90
N ALA A 57 10.59 -0.96 1.69
CA ALA A 57 9.15 -0.85 1.43
C ALA A 57 8.29 -1.80 2.30
N PRO A 58 8.67 -3.08 2.54
CA PRO A 58 7.95 -3.97 3.46
C PRO A 58 7.76 -3.38 4.86
N TRP A 59 8.80 -2.76 5.43
CA TRP A 59 8.73 -2.14 6.76
C TRP A 59 7.74 -0.99 6.82
N ILE A 60 7.73 -0.14 5.79
CA ILE A 60 6.80 0.98 5.71
C ILE A 60 5.37 0.46 5.47
N LEU A 61 5.22 -0.58 4.63
CA LEU A 61 3.93 -1.22 4.37
C LEU A 61 3.31 -1.84 5.63
N ILE A 62 4.11 -2.36 6.57
CA ILE A 62 3.60 -2.87 7.86
C ILE A 62 2.83 -1.80 8.63
N PHE A 63 3.21 -0.52 8.54
CA PHE A 63 2.48 0.58 9.18
C PHE A 63 1.38 1.15 8.30
N LEU A 64 1.63 1.25 6.99
CA LEU A 64 0.69 1.82 6.05
C LEU A 64 -0.57 0.97 5.90
N VAL A 65 -0.41 -0.34 5.76
CA VAL A 65 -1.54 -1.23 5.45
C VAL A 65 -2.58 -1.22 6.58
N PRO A 66 -2.22 -1.36 7.87
CA PRO A 66 -3.16 -1.17 8.97
C PRO A 66 -3.83 0.20 8.96
N ALA A 67 -3.10 1.28 8.66
CA ALA A 67 -3.70 2.62 8.60
C ALA A 67 -4.79 2.73 7.53
N VAL A 68 -4.65 2.02 6.41
CA VAL A 68 -5.66 1.93 5.35
C VAL A 68 -6.82 1.01 5.75
N THR A 69 -6.53 -0.16 6.33
CA THR A 69 -7.54 -1.20 6.57
C THR A 69 -8.30 -1.04 7.87
N MET A 70 -7.74 -0.38 8.89
CA MET A 70 -8.27 -0.35 10.26
C MET A 70 -9.72 0.13 10.31
N ARG A 71 -10.06 1.13 9.48
CA ARG A 71 -11.40 1.74 9.42
C ARG A 71 -12.43 0.93 8.64
N SER A 72 -11.99 -0.05 7.85
CA SER A 72 -12.84 -0.66 6.82
C SER A 72 -14.11 -1.28 7.41
N PHE A 73 -13.98 -2.08 8.47
CA PHE A 73 -15.13 -2.60 9.22
C PHE A 73 -15.39 -1.87 10.54
N SER A 74 -14.36 -1.36 11.22
CA SER A 74 -14.52 -0.73 12.53
C SER A 74 -15.41 0.51 12.49
N ASP A 75 -15.31 1.34 11.45
CA ASP A 75 -16.11 2.57 11.34
C ASP A 75 -17.58 2.25 11.08
N GLU A 76 -17.87 1.22 10.28
CA GLU A 76 -19.24 0.79 10.03
C GLU A 76 -19.90 0.23 11.30
N LYS A 77 -19.13 -0.51 12.12
CA LYS A 77 -19.61 -0.97 13.42
C LYS A 77 -19.83 0.17 14.40
N LYS A 78 -18.86 1.09 14.51
CA LYS A 78 -18.93 2.26 15.39
C LYS A 78 -20.11 3.17 15.05
N GLN A 79 -20.43 3.31 13.77
CA GLN A 79 -21.57 4.10 13.29
C GLN A 79 -22.90 3.33 13.29
N GLY A 80 -22.92 2.05 13.67
CA GLY A 80 -24.13 1.20 13.63
C GLY A 80 -24.62 0.89 12.20
N THR A 81 -23.84 1.21 11.17
CA THR A 81 -24.22 0.98 9.76
C THR A 81 -23.94 -0.44 9.29
N MET A 82 -23.22 -1.23 10.09
CA MET A 82 -22.96 -2.66 9.81
C MET A 82 -24.25 -3.47 9.72
N GLU A 83 -25.21 -3.24 10.61
CA GLU A 83 -26.50 -3.94 10.60
C GLU A 83 -27.30 -3.60 9.33
N LEU A 84 -27.28 -2.32 8.93
CA LEU A 84 -27.89 -1.86 7.67
C LEU A 84 -27.21 -2.47 6.44
N LEU A 85 -25.90 -2.75 6.50
CA LEU A 85 -25.19 -3.40 5.40
C LEU A 85 -25.56 -4.88 5.30
N LEU A 86 -25.72 -5.56 6.44
CA LEU A 86 -26.04 -6.99 6.51
C LEU A 86 -27.51 -7.30 6.18
N THR A 87 -28.41 -6.33 6.33
CA THR A 87 -29.83 -6.47 5.91
C THR A 87 -30.03 -6.31 4.40
N LYS A 88 -29.06 -5.75 3.67
CA LYS A 88 -29.12 -5.68 2.20
C LYS A 88 -28.97 -7.07 1.58
N PRO A 89 -29.58 -7.32 0.40
CA PRO A 89 -29.47 -8.60 -0.31
C PRO A 89 -28.10 -8.76 -0.99
N ILE A 90 -27.02 -8.66 -0.21
CA ILE A 90 -25.63 -8.76 -0.65
C ILE A 90 -24.98 -9.89 0.14
N SER A 91 -24.39 -10.86 -0.56
CA SER A 91 -23.61 -11.92 0.10
C SER A 91 -22.47 -11.35 0.94
N LYS A 92 -22.27 -11.91 2.14
CA LYS A 92 -21.14 -11.58 3.04
C LYS A 92 -19.79 -11.63 2.31
N LEU A 93 -19.62 -12.62 1.44
CA LEU A 93 -18.39 -12.80 0.65
C LEU A 93 -18.15 -11.61 -0.30
N ARG A 94 -19.20 -11.05 -0.90
CA ARG A 94 -19.09 -9.85 -1.75
C ARG A 94 -18.76 -8.60 -0.96
N ILE A 95 -19.15 -8.53 0.32
CA ILE A 95 -18.80 -7.42 1.22
C ILE A 95 -17.31 -7.49 1.55
N VAL A 96 -16.85 -8.65 2.02
CA VAL A 96 -15.44 -8.88 2.38
C VAL A 96 -14.52 -8.64 1.19
N LEU A 97 -14.80 -9.24 0.03
CA LEU A 97 -13.99 -9.03 -1.17
C LEU A 97 -14.02 -7.57 -1.65
N GLY A 98 -15.17 -6.89 -1.56
CA GLY A 98 -15.28 -5.49 -1.95
C GLY A 98 -14.36 -4.58 -1.12
N LYS A 99 -14.33 -4.81 0.20
CA LYS A 99 -13.46 -4.07 1.14
C LYS A 99 -11.99 -4.44 0.98
N TYR A 100 -11.69 -5.73 0.85
CA TYR A 100 -10.34 -6.22 0.59
C TYR A 100 -9.74 -5.61 -0.69
N PHE A 101 -10.44 -5.71 -1.82
CA PHE A 101 -9.95 -5.14 -3.08
C PHE A 101 -9.94 -3.60 -3.06
N GLY A 102 -10.82 -2.96 -2.29
CA GLY A 102 -10.76 -1.51 -2.06
C GLY A 102 -9.45 -1.11 -1.38
N ALA A 103 -9.10 -1.76 -0.26
CA ALA A 103 -7.85 -1.49 0.45
C ALA A 103 -6.61 -1.87 -0.38
N LEU A 104 -6.62 -3.04 -1.04
CA LEU A 104 -5.53 -3.48 -1.88
C LEU A 104 -5.26 -2.48 -3.02
N LEU A 105 -6.30 -2.02 -3.71
CA LEU A 105 -6.15 -1.05 -4.80
C LEU A 105 -5.55 0.26 -4.29
N LEU A 106 -5.92 0.73 -3.11
CA LEU A 106 -5.32 1.94 -2.52
C LEU A 106 -3.83 1.77 -2.25
N ILE A 107 -3.41 0.61 -1.74
CA ILE A 107 -1.99 0.30 -1.54
C ILE A 107 -1.27 0.22 -2.89
N LEU A 108 -1.89 -0.37 -3.92
CA LEU A 108 -1.32 -0.38 -5.27
C LEU A 108 -1.18 1.03 -5.86
N ILE A 109 -2.15 1.91 -5.64
CA ILE A 109 -2.05 3.33 -6.04
C ILE A 109 -0.86 4.00 -5.35
N ALA A 110 -0.56 3.67 -4.09
CA ALA A 110 0.62 4.19 -3.40
C ALA A 110 1.94 3.65 -3.97
N LEU A 111 1.95 2.45 -4.54
CA LEU A 111 3.13 1.85 -5.19
C LEU A 111 3.35 2.36 -6.62
N VAL A 112 2.32 2.77 -7.36
CA VAL A 112 2.47 3.21 -8.77
C VAL A 112 3.52 4.34 -8.93
N PRO A 113 3.55 5.39 -8.10
CA PRO A 113 4.57 6.44 -8.21
C PRO A 113 5.99 5.96 -7.97
N THR A 114 6.21 4.84 -7.25
CA THR A 114 7.56 4.31 -7.01
C THR A 114 8.20 3.72 -8.26
N ILE A 115 7.40 3.47 -9.32
CA ILE A 115 7.93 3.11 -10.64
C ILE A 115 8.88 4.20 -11.17
N LEU A 116 8.69 5.46 -10.76
CA LEU A 116 9.62 6.55 -11.06
C LEU A 116 11.04 6.26 -10.57
N TYR A 117 11.20 5.49 -9.48
CA TYR A 117 12.52 5.12 -8.96
C TYR A 117 13.29 4.20 -9.91
N VAL A 118 12.60 3.43 -10.76
CA VAL A 118 13.23 2.60 -11.79
C VAL A 118 13.91 3.49 -12.83
N PHE A 119 13.20 4.52 -13.30
CA PHE A 119 13.75 5.47 -14.27
C PHE A 119 14.91 6.30 -13.68
N THR A 120 14.84 6.65 -12.40
CA THR A 120 15.95 7.38 -11.75
C THR A 120 17.19 6.51 -11.62
N VAL A 121 17.05 5.23 -11.27
CA VAL A 121 18.20 4.32 -11.17
C VAL A 121 18.78 4.02 -12.55
N ASP A 122 17.94 3.81 -13.56
CA ASP A 122 18.38 3.62 -14.95
C ASP A 122 19.20 4.82 -15.47
N ALA A 123 18.78 6.04 -15.14
CA ALA A 123 19.52 7.25 -15.49
C ALA A 123 20.85 7.43 -14.73
N LEU A 124 21.05 6.73 -13.61
CA LEU A 124 22.27 6.78 -12.80
C LEU A 124 23.30 5.70 -13.20
N VAL A 125 22.94 4.78 -14.10
CA VAL A 125 23.83 3.71 -14.53
C VAL A 125 24.90 4.25 -15.48
N ASP A 126 26.16 3.90 -15.21
CA ASP A 126 27.29 4.22 -16.10
C ASP A 126 27.15 3.53 -17.46
N ALA A 127 27.84 4.02 -18.49
CA ALA A 127 27.73 3.53 -19.87
C ALA A 127 27.97 2.02 -20.09
N ASN A 128 28.58 1.32 -19.11
CA ASN A 128 28.84 -0.12 -19.14
C ASN A 128 28.00 -0.93 -18.13
N GLY A 129 27.19 -0.28 -17.30
CA GLY A 129 26.30 -0.93 -16.35
C GLY A 129 24.96 -1.28 -17.00
N ALA A 130 24.27 -2.27 -16.45
CA ALA A 130 22.92 -2.63 -16.88
C ALA A 130 22.01 -2.78 -15.65
N VAL A 131 20.83 -2.19 -15.72
CA VAL A 131 19.78 -2.41 -14.72
C VAL A 131 19.17 -3.80 -14.91
N ASP A 132 19.07 -4.58 -13.84
CA ASP A 132 18.35 -5.85 -13.86
C ASP A 132 16.84 -5.62 -13.73
N TYR A 133 16.21 -5.37 -14.88
CA TYR A 133 14.76 -5.22 -14.99
C TYR A 133 13.99 -6.49 -14.57
N GLY A 134 14.59 -7.67 -14.71
CA GLY A 134 13.98 -8.94 -14.29
C GLY A 134 13.84 -9.03 -12.78
N SER A 135 14.92 -8.71 -12.07
CA SER A 135 14.92 -8.62 -10.60
C SER A 135 13.96 -7.54 -10.08
N ILE A 136 13.92 -6.37 -10.72
CA ILE A 136 12.99 -5.29 -10.36
C ILE A 136 11.53 -5.75 -10.54
N ALA A 137 11.18 -6.33 -11.69
CA ALA A 137 9.83 -6.80 -11.95
C ALA A 137 9.40 -7.91 -10.97
N GLY A 138 10.30 -8.86 -10.69
CA GLY A 138 10.07 -9.91 -9.69
C GLY A 138 9.88 -9.35 -8.28
N SER A 139 10.65 -8.33 -7.90
CA SER A 139 10.55 -7.69 -6.59
C SER A 139 9.26 -6.87 -6.44
N TYR A 140 8.82 -6.17 -7.49
CA TYR A 140 7.51 -5.51 -7.50
C TYR A 140 6.36 -6.52 -7.40
N PHE A 141 6.45 -7.65 -8.11
CA PHE A 141 5.48 -8.74 -7.96
C PHE A 141 5.43 -9.22 -6.51
N GLY A 142 6.60 -9.48 -5.90
CA GLY A 142 6.71 -9.81 -4.47
C GLY A 142 6.05 -8.79 -3.55
N LEU A 143 6.28 -7.49 -3.78
CA LEU A 143 5.65 -6.41 -3.02
C LEU A 143 4.12 -6.41 -3.15
N VAL A 144 3.58 -6.68 -4.34
CA VAL A 144 2.13 -6.78 -4.56
C VAL A 144 1.53 -7.93 -3.76
N PHE A 145 2.17 -9.11 -3.75
CA PHE A 145 1.71 -10.24 -2.93
C PHE A 145 1.84 -9.97 -1.43
N LEU A 146 2.90 -9.29 -1.01
CA LEU A 146 3.07 -8.89 0.38
C LEU A 146 1.96 -7.90 0.81
N ALA A 147 1.70 -6.88 -0.01
CA ALA A 147 0.60 -5.94 0.21
C ALA A 147 -0.76 -6.65 0.26
N ALA A 148 -0.98 -7.64 -0.63
CA ALA A 148 -2.17 -8.47 -0.63
C ALA A 148 -2.34 -9.28 0.67
N ALA A 149 -1.25 -9.83 1.21
CA ALA A 149 -1.27 -10.56 2.48
C ALA A 149 -1.53 -9.61 3.67
N TYR A 150 -0.84 -8.48 3.72
CA TYR A 150 -1.06 -7.49 4.77
C TYR A 150 -2.47 -6.91 4.72
N ALA A 151 -3.02 -6.67 3.54
CA ALA A 151 -4.39 -6.17 3.39
C ALA A 151 -5.40 -7.20 3.90
N ALA A 152 -5.19 -8.49 3.66
CA ALA A 152 -6.05 -9.55 4.17
C ALA A 152 -6.03 -9.60 5.71
N ILE A 153 -4.84 -9.52 6.30
CA ILE A 153 -4.64 -9.47 7.75
C ILE A 153 -5.32 -8.23 8.33
N GLY A 154 -5.04 -7.04 7.76
CA GLY A 154 -5.58 -5.77 8.24
C GLY A 154 -7.10 -5.65 8.13
N ILE A 155 -7.69 -6.22 7.06
CA ILE A 155 -9.14 -6.32 6.94
C ILE A 155 -9.71 -7.26 8.01
N TYR A 156 -9.12 -8.44 8.20
CA TYR A 156 -9.56 -9.36 9.23
C TYR A 156 -9.49 -8.73 10.63
N THR A 157 -8.38 -8.07 10.98
CA THR A 157 -8.25 -7.41 12.29
C THR A 157 -9.26 -6.30 12.49
N SER A 158 -9.61 -5.53 11.44
CA SER A 158 -10.67 -4.51 11.53
C SER A 158 -12.06 -5.09 11.87
N THR A 159 -12.28 -6.39 11.70
CA THR A 159 -13.52 -7.06 12.11
C THR A 159 -13.56 -7.45 13.58
N LEU A 160 -12.43 -7.43 14.29
CA LEU A 160 -12.33 -7.83 15.70
C LEU A 160 -12.54 -6.67 16.66
N THR A 161 -12.31 -5.43 16.20
CA THR A 161 -12.45 -4.21 16.99
C THR A 161 -13.61 -3.36 16.49
N ASP A 162 -14.17 -2.58 17.41
CA ASP A 162 -15.17 -1.54 17.12
C ASP A 162 -14.55 -0.14 17.24
N ASN A 163 -13.26 -0.07 17.61
CA ASN A 163 -12.46 1.14 17.61
C ASN A 163 -11.40 1.09 16.51
N GLN A 164 -11.28 2.18 15.76
CA GLN A 164 -10.30 2.36 14.68
C GLN A 164 -8.88 2.71 15.18
N ILE A 165 -8.70 2.87 16.49
CA ILE A 165 -7.44 3.20 17.17
C ILE A 165 -7.10 2.07 18.13
#